data_AF-A0A7S2RLL8-F1
#
_entry.id   AF-A0A7S2RLL8-F1
#
_cell.length_a   1.000
_cell.length_b   1.000
_cell.length_c   1.000
_cell.angle_alpha   90.00
_cell.angle_beta   90.00
_cell.angle_gamma   90.00
#
_symmetry.space_group_name_H-M   'P 1'
#
loop_
_entity.id
_entity.type
_entity.pdbx_description
1 polymer ?
#
loop_
_entity_poly.entity_id
_entity_poly.type
_entity_poly.pdbx_seq_one_letter_code
_entity_poly.pdbx_strand_id
1 'polypeptide(L)'
;TAVLPSALVPIFTTSSGASELQGDHNSMASEGGSDQAADRLVASVFEVTHRRNSDDGVMVNIRQEGTGSIFIVSFSRPPQSQEDGAGEAEDGAMVPVSFQTGISLLQRSRSFQLRLTEMLSKLPFEAFFLELPPVSAHWLDRPFELAVVDAPALAAVSTADPEPFQEHLDRGAGKLVVTFPNLGGDATLIVPTKLETQAEKEGDKDPFPHLAAFVRYATEEQICALWQTVGKAAENRIAHSKKNPVWISTSGLGVYWTHVRLDSRPKYYTFGPYKVFDPPGG
;
A
#
# COMPACT_ATOMS: atom_id res chain seq x y z
N THR A 1 8.57 -30.85 -39.00
CA THR A 1 9.05 -29.88 -38.00
C THR A 1 8.22 -28.61 -38.10
N ALA A 2 7.14 -28.55 -37.33
CA ALA A 2 6.37 -27.36 -36.93
C ALA A 2 5.16 -27.91 -36.17
N VAL A 3 5.20 -27.87 -34.84
CA VAL A 3 4.09 -28.26 -33.97
C VAL A 3 3.71 -27.00 -33.19
N LEU A 4 2.52 -26.49 -33.47
CA LEU A 4 1.80 -25.51 -32.65
C LEU A 4 1.13 -26.26 -31.48
N PRO A 5 1.05 -25.67 -30.28
CA PRO A 5 -0.04 -25.94 -29.34
C PRO A 5 -0.95 -24.70 -29.28
N SER A 6 -2.21 -24.82 -29.70
CA SER A 6 -3.37 -25.29 -28.93
C SER A 6 -3.79 -24.32 -27.83
N ALA A 7 -4.93 -23.67 -28.10
CA ALA A 7 -5.69 -22.81 -27.20
C ALA A 7 -6.08 -23.53 -25.90
N LEU A 8 -6.01 -22.79 -24.80
CA LEU A 8 -6.51 -23.22 -23.49
C LEU A 8 -7.93 -22.67 -23.27
N VAL A 9 -8.87 -23.58 -23.05
CA VAL A 9 -10.17 -23.37 -22.42
C VAL A 9 -10.12 -24.06 -21.05
N PRO A 10 -10.66 -23.45 -19.98
CA PRO A 10 -11.75 -24.11 -19.23
C PRO A 10 -12.76 -23.07 -18.69
N ILE A 11 -14.07 -23.08 -19.02
CA ILE A 11 -15.18 -23.89 -18.44
C ILE A 11 -14.96 -24.32 -16.98
N PHE A 12 -15.79 -23.79 -16.07
CA PHE A 12 -16.63 -24.61 -15.17
C PHE A 12 -17.87 -23.85 -14.70
N THR A 13 -19.03 -24.40 -15.06
CA THR A 13 -20.37 -24.17 -14.51
C THR A 13 -20.55 -24.99 -13.23
N THR A 14 -21.19 -24.42 -12.21
CA THR A 14 -21.58 -25.17 -11.00
C THR A 14 -22.96 -25.80 -11.20
N SER A 15 -23.01 -27.14 -11.06
CA SER A 15 -24.24 -27.93 -11.01
C SER A 15 -24.40 -28.49 -9.60
N SER A 16 -25.53 -28.19 -8.97
CA SER A 16 -25.99 -28.76 -7.70
C SER A 16 -26.45 -30.21 -7.88
N GLY A 17 -26.08 -31.09 -6.96
CA GLY A 17 -26.56 -32.46 -6.89
C GLY A 17 -26.06 -33.16 -5.63
N ALA A 18 -26.96 -33.38 -4.67
CA ALA A 18 -26.72 -34.13 -3.44
C ALA A 18 -26.98 -35.64 -3.64
N SER A 19 -26.14 -36.50 -3.04
CA SER A 19 -26.54 -37.53 -2.03
C SER A 19 -25.39 -38.51 -1.70
N GLU A 20 -25.08 -38.62 -0.40
CA GLU A 20 -24.96 -39.86 0.39
C GLU A 20 -24.01 -41.04 0.00
N LEU A 21 -22.97 -41.26 0.81
CA LEU A 21 -22.72 -42.46 1.69
C LEU A 21 -21.22 -42.81 1.92
N GLN A 22 -20.79 -42.71 3.19
CA GLN A 22 -20.09 -43.72 4.01
C GLN A 22 -18.60 -44.09 3.79
N GLY A 23 -17.79 -43.94 4.87
CA GLY A 23 -16.75 -44.91 5.26
C GLY A 23 -15.27 -44.46 5.33
N ASP A 24 -14.80 -44.28 6.57
CA ASP A 24 -13.47 -44.55 7.16
C ASP A 24 -12.16 -43.79 6.79
N HIS A 25 -11.61 -43.19 7.86
CA HIS A 25 -10.20 -42.98 8.26
C HIS A 25 -9.10 -42.78 7.19
N ASN A 26 -8.51 -41.57 7.14
CA ASN A 26 -7.09 -41.39 7.51
C ASN A 26 -6.75 -39.91 7.77
N SER A 27 -5.83 -39.69 8.73
CA SER A 27 -5.20 -38.41 9.07
C SER A 27 -4.21 -37.98 7.98
N MET A 28 -4.37 -36.79 7.39
CA MET A 28 -3.32 -35.91 6.87
C MET A 28 -3.91 -34.65 6.20
N ALA A 29 -3.12 -33.57 6.23
CA ALA A 29 -3.25 -32.28 5.53
C ALA A 29 -4.05 -31.16 6.22
N SER A 30 -3.36 -30.42 7.08
CA SER A 30 -3.72 -29.06 7.54
C SER A 30 -3.01 -27.96 6.73
N GLU A 31 -2.91 -28.10 5.40
CA GLU A 31 -2.31 -27.08 4.51
C GLU A 31 -3.36 -26.33 3.66
N GLY A 32 -4.63 -26.73 3.68
CA GLY A 32 -5.70 -26.10 2.88
C GLY A 32 -6.45 -24.93 3.56
N GLY A 33 -6.10 -24.57 4.79
CA GLY A 33 -6.84 -23.60 5.60
C GLY A 33 -6.39 -22.14 5.42
N SER A 34 -5.10 -21.89 5.19
CA SER A 34 -4.55 -20.54 5.07
C SER A 34 -4.85 -19.90 3.71
N ASP A 35 -4.80 -20.68 2.63
CA ASP A 35 -5.08 -20.19 1.27
C ASP A 35 -6.55 -19.79 1.08
N GLN A 36 -7.48 -20.58 1.62
CA GLN A 36 -8.90 -20.22 1.59
C GLN A 36 -9.24 -19.01 2.46
N ALA A 37 -8.50 -18.78 3.55
CA ALA A 37 -8.69 -17.61 4.41
C ALA A 37 -8.15 -16.34 3.76
N ALA A 38 -6.98 -16.43 3.11
CA ALA A 38 -6.44 -15.37 2.28
C ALA A 38 -7.36 -15.05 1.10
N ASP A 39 -7.82 -16.06 0.36
CA ASP A 39 -8.76 -15.87 -0.75
C ASP A 39 -10.09 -15.27 -0.30
N ARG A 40 -10.61 -15.65 0.87
CA ARG A 40 -11.81 -15.04 1.44
C ARG A 40 -11.57 -13.61 1.92
N LEU A 41 -10.39 -13.32 2.46
CA LEU A 41 -10.03 -11.97 2.89
C LEU A 41 -9.86 -11.06 1.68
N VAL A 42 -9.09 -11.51 0.68
CA VAL A 42 -8.97 -10.89 -0.64
C VAL A 42 -10.37 -10.68 -1.20
N ALA A 43 -11.21 -11.71 -1.32
CA ALA A 43 -12.59 -11.57 -1.80
C ALA A 43 -13.44 -10.57 -0.98
N SER A 44 -13.30 -10.52 0.35
CA SER A 44 -14.05 -9.58 1.20
C SER A 44 -13.54 -8.13 1.11
N VAL A 45 -12.22 -7.94 0.98
CA VAL A 45 -11.60 -6.64 0.72
C VAL A 45 -12.00 -6.17 -0.67
N PHE A 46 -12.00 -7.07 -1.67
CA PHE A 46 -12.47 -6.81 -3.02
C PHE A 46 -13.97 -6.47 -3.06
N GLU A 47 -14.84 -7.22 -2.37
CA GLU A 47 -16.29 -6.98 -2.36
C GLU A 47 -16.66 -5.64 -1.70
N VAL A 48 -15.93 -5.23 -0.66
CA VAL A 48 -16.13 -3.93 -0.01
C VAL A 48 -15.58 -2.79 -0.86
N THR A 49 -14.44 -2.98 -1.53
CA THR A 49 -13.84 -1.94 -2.37
C THR A 49 -14.61 -1.71 -3.67
N HIS A 50 -15.28 -2.74 -4.21
CA HIS A 50 -16.08 -2.63 -5.43
C HIS A 50 -17.43 -1.90 -5.23
N ARG A 51 -18.01 -1.88 -4.01
CA ARG A 51 -19.34 -1.31 -3.75
C ARG A 51 -19.38 0.22 -3.62
N ARG A 52 -18.25 0.91 -3.59
CA ARG A 52 -18.20 2.38 -3.66
C ARG A 52 -17.66 2.79 -5.02
N ASN A 53 -18.56 3.12 -5.95
CA ASN A 53 -18.22 3.98 -7.10
C ASN A 53 -17.45 5.18 -6.54
N SER A 54 -16.15 5.24 -6.78
CA SER A 54 -15.36 6.39 -6.39
C SER A 54 -15.48 7.46 -7.46
N ASP A 55 -15.56 8.72 -7.05
CA ASP A 55 -15.58 9.87 -7.98
C ASP A 55 -14.35 9.91 -8.91
N ASP A 56 -13.28 9.16 -8.57
CA ASP A 56 -12.05 9.06 -9.36
C ASP A 56 -11.97 7.82 -10.28
N GLY A 57 -12.94 6.90 -10.20
CA GLY A 57 -12.98 5.67 -10.99
C GLY A 57 -11.81 4.69 -10.76
N VAL A 58 -11.02 4.87 -9.69
CA VAL A 58 -9.84 4.03 -9.42
C VAL A 58 -10.22 2.77 -8.65
N MET A 59 -9.90 1.63 -9.27
CA MET A 59 -10.00 0.29 -8.70
C MET A 59 -8.70 -0.12 -8.01
N VAL A 60 -8.83 -0.88 -6.91
CA VAL A 60 -7.71 -1.46 -6.16
C VAL A 60 -7.63 -2.95 -6.49
N ASN A 61 -6.44 -3.42 -6.83
CA ASN A 61 -6.15 -4.83 -7.05
C ASN A 61 -5.14 -5.28 -5.99
N ILE A 62 -5.38 -6.44 -5.38
CA ILE A 62 -4.49 -7.03 -4.38
C ILE A 62 -4.13 -8.44 -4.84
N ARG A 63 -2.84 -8.77 -4.79
CA ARG A 63 -2.34 -10.13 -4.96
C ARG A 63 -1.43 -10.49 -3.80
N GLN A 64 -1.41 -11.76 -3.43
CA GLN A 64 -0.48 -12.29 -2.45
C GLN A 64 0.80 -12.76 -3.15
N GLU A 65 1.96 -12.48 -2.56
CA GLU A 65 3.25 -12.95 -3.05
C GLU A 65 3.90 -13.90 -2.03
N GLY A 66 4.43 -15.02 -2.52
CA GLY A 66 5.13 -16.01 -1.69
C GLY A 66 4.25 -16.67 -0.63
N THR A 67 4.79 -16.84 0.58
CA THR A 67 4.18 -17.59 1.70
C THR A 67 3.10 -16.80 2.47
N GLY A 68 2.55 -15.73 1.89
CA GLY A 68 1.50 -14.92 2.52
C GLY A 68 1.95 -13.82 3.45
N SER A 69 3.26 -13.58 3.55
CA SER A 69 3.81 -12.46 4.33
C SER A 69 3.82 -11.13 3.57
N ILE A 70 3.41 -11.13 2.30
CA ILE A 70 3.44 -9.94 1.42
C ILE A 70 2.18 -9.89 0.57
N PHE A 71 1.52 -8.73 0.59
CA PHE A 71 0.51 -8.35 -0.40
C PHE A 71 1.06 -7.28 -1.33
N ILE A 72 0.86 -7.43 -2.63
CA ILE A 72 1.10 -6.35 -3.59
C ILE A 72 -0.23 -5.73 -3.96
N VAL A 73 -0.32 -4.42 -3.77
CA VAL A 73 -1.48 -3.62 -4.09
C VAL A 73 -1.15 -2.77 -5.30
N SER A 74 -1.94 -2.86 -6.35
CA SER A 74 -1.86 -2.03 -7.55
C SER A 74 -3.21 -1.37 -7.84
N PHE A 75 -3.20 -0.38 -8.72
CA PHE A 75 -4.40 0.41 -9.01
C PHE A 75 -4.66 0.48 -10.50
N SER A 76 -5.93 0.45 -10.88
CA SER A 76 -6.37 0.55 -12.27
C SER A 76 -7.47 1.60 -12.40
N ARG A 77 -7.57 2.22 -13.57
CA ARG A 77 -8.60 3.23 -13.89
C ARG A 77 -9.14 3.01 -15.31
N PRO A 78 -10.32 3.55 -15.64
CA PRO A 78 -10.77 3.60 -17.02
C PRO A 78 -9.74 4.35 -17.90
N PRO A 79 -9.62 3.97 -19.19
CA PRO A 79 -8.82 4.75 -20.12
C PRO A 79 -9.37 6.18 -20.19
N GLN A 80 -8.48 7.17 -20.25
CA GLN A 80 -8.91 8.52 -20.60
C GLN A 80 -9.36 8.49 -22.04
N SER A 81 -10.60 8.92 -22.31
CA SER A 81 -11.08 9.14 -23.67
C SER A 81 -10.13 10.12 -24.36
N GLN A 82 -9.36 9.63 -25.33
CA GLN A 82 -8.54 10.47 -26.19
C GLN A 82 -9.50 11.39 -26.96
N GLU A 83 -9.39 12.71 -26.78
CA GLU A 83 -10.19 13.68 -27.54
C GLU A 83 -9.83 13.71 -29.03
N ASP A 84 -8.77 13.03 -29.47
CA ASP A 84 -8.34 13.05 -30.87
C ASP A 84 -8.20 11.64 -31.45
N GLY A 85 -9.20 11.25 -32.25
CA GLY A 85 -9.01 10.43 -33.46
C GLY A 85 -8.89 8.92 -33.28
N ALA A 86 -10.03 8.24 -33.43
CA ALA A 86 -10.20 6.92 -34.06
C ALA A 86 -9.15 5.82 -33.74
N GLY A 87 -9.31 5.21 -32.57
CA GLY A 87 -8.99 3.80 -32.35
C GLY A 87 -10.08 3.25 -31.45
N GLU A 88 -10.79 2.20 -31.89
CA GLU A 88 -11.77 1.48 -31.08
C GLU A 88 -11.05 0.94 -29.84
N ALA A 89 -11.12 1.66 -28.72
CA ALA A 89 -10.71 1.12 -27.43
C ALA A 89 -11.66 -0.05 -27.14
N GLU A 90 -11.11 -1.24 -26.86
CA GLU A 90 -11.93 -2.34 -26.35
C GLU A 90 -12.72 -1.84 -25.14
N ASP A 91 -14.04 -1.75 -25.34
CA ASP A 91 -14.98 -1.14 -24.43
C ASP A 91 -14.91 -1.86 -23.07
N GLY A 92 -14.31 -1.19 -22.06
CA GLY A 92 -14.17 -1.72 -20.69
C GLY A 92 -12.77 -2.16 -20.23
N ALA A 93 -11.71 -2.05 -21.06
CA ALA A 93 -10.36 -2.41 -20.62
C ALA A 93 -9.76 -1.39 -19.62
N MET A 94 -9.59 -1.79 -18.36
CA MET A 94 -8.97 -0.96 -17.32
C MET A 94 -7.46 -0.82 -17.54
N VAL A 95 -6.91 0.37 -17.38
CA VAL A 95 -5.47 0.65 -17.51
C VAL A 95 -4.81 0.86 -16.15
N PRO A 96 -3.53 0.47 -15.94
CA PRO A 96 -2.83 0.75 -14.70
C PRO A 96 -2.73 2.26 -14.39
N VAL A 97 -2.90 2.62 -13.13
CA VAL A 97 -2.58 3.97 -12.64
C VAL A 97 -1.07 4.12 -12.66
N SER A 98 -0.54 5.17 -13.31
CA SER A 98 0.89 5.45 -13.32
C SER A 98 1.38 6.02 -12.00
N PHE A 99 2.68 5.94 -11.69
CA PHE A 99 3.29 6.58 -10.52
C PHE A 99 3.00 8.09 -10.46
N GLN A 100 3.04 8.79 -11.59
CA GLN A 100 2.66 10.20 -11.65
C GLN A 100 1.23 10.42 -11.14
N THR A 101 0.31 9.60 -11.64
CA THR A 101 -1.10 9.68 -11.29
C THR A 101 -1.32 9.28 -9.83
N GLY A 102 -0.65 8.22 -9.36
CA GLY A 102 -0.71 7.76 -7.97
C GLY A 102 -0.22 8.82 -6.98
N ILE A 103 0.90 9.49 -7.28
CA ILE A 103 1.40 10.62 -6.48
C ILE A 103 0.37 11.76 -6.47
N SER A 104 -0.20 12.11 -7.63
CA SER A 104 -1.25 13.15 -7.71
C SER A 104 -2.49 12.78 -6.89
N LEU A 105 -2.93 11.52 -6.94
CA LEU A 105 -4.05 11.01 -6.15
C LEU A 105 -3.77 11.09 -4.65
N LEU A 106 -2.57 10.68 -4.21
CA LEU A 106 -2.14 10.86 -2.82
C LEU A 106 -2.17 12.33 -2.39
N GLN A 107 -1.83 13.27 -3.27
CA GLN A 107 -1.81 14.69 -2.96
C GLN A 107 -3.20 15.36 -2.90
N ARG A 108 -4.13 14.90 -3.75
CA ARG A 108 -5.30 15.70 -4.13
C ARG A 108 -6.64 14.99 -3.99
N SER A 109 -6.66 13.66 -3.95
CA SER A 109 -7.91 12.89 -3.89
C SER A 109 -8.15 12.37 -2.47
N ARG A 110 -8.98 13.08 -1.69
CA ARG A 110 -9.42 12.63 -0.36
C ARG A 110 -10.08 11.26 -0.44
N SER A 111 -10.89 11.02 -1.47
CA SER A 111 -11.54 9.73 -1.65
C SER A 111 -10.52 8.61 -1.86
N PHE A 112 -9.46 8.83 -2.64
CA PHE A 112 -8.37 7.86 -2.81
C PHE A 112 -7.60 7.62 -1.51
N GLN A 113 -7.24 8.68 -0.79
CA GLN A 113 -6.52 8.60 0.49
C GLN A 113 -7.28 7.74 1.52
N LEU A 114 -8.59 7.95 1.64
CA LEU A 114 -9.44 7.21 2.56
C LEU A 114 -9.64 5.76 2.11
N ARG A 115 -9.82 5.49 0.81
CA ARG A 115 -9.94 4.11 0.30
C ARG A 115 -8.65 3.31 0.43
N LEU A 116 -7.50 3.92 0.14
CA LEU A 116 -6.19 3.31 0.40
C LEU A 116 -6.08 2.91 1.87
N THR A 117 -6.44 3.81 2.77
CA THR A 117 -6.41 3.58 4.22
C THR A 117 -7.40 2.49 4.65
N GLU A 118 -8.62 2.51 4.14
CA GLU A 118 -9.65 1.51 4.43
C GLU A 118 -9.22 0.11 3.98
N MET A 119 -8.52 0.00 2.84
CA MET A 119 -7.96 -1.27 2.40
C MET A 119 -6.82 -1.71 3.33
N LEU A 120 -5.85 -0.82 3.61
CA LEU A 120 -4.71 -1.12 4.47
C LEU A 120 -5.14 -1.56 5.88
N SER A 121 -6.19 -0.95 6.44
CA SER A 121 -6.67 -1.25 7.79
C SER A 121 -7.29 -2.63 7.93
N LYS A 122 -7.80 -3.20 6.83
CA LYS A 122 -8.45 -4.52 6.74
C LYS A 122 -7.51 -5.67 6.38
N LEU A 123 -6.25 -5.38 6.06
CA LEU A 123 -5.25 -6.43 5.82
C LEU A 123 -5.03 -7.27 7.10
N PRO A 124 -4.68 -8.55 6.97
CA PRO A 124 -4.68 -9.51 8.08
C PRO A 124 -3.47 -9.38 8.99
N PHE A 125 -2.54 -8.48 8.68
CA PHE A 125 -1.31 -8.29 9.45
C PHE A 125 -1.58 -7.41 10.66
N GLU A 126 -1.21 -7.85 11.86
CA GLU A 126 -1.34 -7.01 13.06
C GLU A 126 -0.52 -5.72 12.94
N ALA A 127 0.68 -5.82 12.39
CA ALA A 127 1.51 -4.69 11.98
C ALA A 127 2.19 -4.98 10.65
N PHE A 128 2.48 -3.94 9.87
CA PHE A 128 3.08 -4.09 8.55
C PHE A 128 3.94 -2.90 8.15
N PHE A 129 4.88 -3.16 7.24
CA PHE A 129 5.57 -2.12 6.47
C PHE A 129 4.84 -1.87 5.17
N LEU A 130 4.91 -0.62 4.71
CA LEU A 130 4.56 -0.24 3.34
C LEU A 130 5.87 0.05 2.59
N GLU A 131 6.02 -0.51 1.39
CA GLU A 131 7.19 -0.31 0.53
C GLU A 131 6.72 -0.03 -0.91
N LEU A 132 7.20 1.03 -1.54
CA LEU A 132 6.93 1.30 -2.96
C LEU A 132 8.14 0.90 -3.82
N PRO A 133 7.95 0.53 -5.10
CA PRO A 133 9.05 0.35 -6.04
C PRO A 133 9.92 1.61 -6.14
N PRO A 134 11.21 1.47 -6.50
CA PRO A 134 12.06 2.62 -6.75
C PRO A 134 11.50 3.46 -7.90
N VAL A 135 11.42 4.77 -7.68
CA VAL A 135 10.88 5.72 -8.66
C VAL A 135 11.85 6.85 -8.94
N SER A 136 11.97 7.27 -10.19
CA SER A 136 12.77 8.43 -10.61
C SER A 136 11.96 9.33 -11.54
N ALA A 137 12.44 10.54 -11.79
CA ALA A 137 11.73 11.51 -12.63
C ALA A 137 11.53 11.03 -14.08
N HIS A 138 12.31 10.05 -14.53
CA HIS A 138 12.20 9.51 -15.89
C HIS A 138 11.22 8.33 -15.97
N TRP A 139 10.71 7.85 -14.83
CA TRP A 139 9.96 6.58 -14.68
C TRP A 139 8.60 6.74 -14.01
N LEU A 140 7.97 7.88 -14.22
CA LEU A 140 6.68 8.16 -13.61
C LEU A 140 5.51 7.45 -14.29
N ASP A 141 5.71 6.86 -15.48
CA ASP A 141 4.66 6.14 -16.24
C ASP A 141 4.47 4.68 -15.81
N ARG A 142 5.37 4.14 -14.98
CA ARG A 142 5.27 2.77 -14.47
C ARG A 142 4.01 2.62 -13.59
N PRO A 143 3.45 1.42 -13.46
CA PRO A 143 2.33 1.18 -12.55
C PRO A 143 2.65 1.63 -11.13
N PHE A 144 1.73 2.41 -10.54
CA PHE A 144 1.73 2.73 -9.13
C PHE A 144 1.28 1.50 -8.36
N GLU A 145 2.21 0.90 -7.63
CA GLU A 145 1.96 -0.24 -6.77
C GLU A 145 2.75 -0.10 -5.47
N LEU A 146 2.37 -0.89 -4.47
CA LEU A 146 3.01 -0.94 -3.18
C LEU A 146 2.99 -2.38 -2.66
N ALA A 147 4.02 -2.73 -1.90
CA ALA A 147 4.08 -3.95 -1.13
C ALA A 147 3.68 -3.63 0.30
N VAL A 148 2.77 -4.42 0.86
CA VAL A 148 2.48 -4.46 2.28
C VAL A 148 3.10 -5.72 2.84
N VAL A 149 4.07 -5.56 3.73
CA VAL A 149 4.89 -6.64 4.27
C VAL A 149 4.54 -6.85 5.74
N ASP A 150 4.21 -8.07 6.11
CA ASP A 150 3.96 -8.45 7.50
C ASP A 150 5.16 -8.09 8.39
N ALA A 151 4.89 -7.43 9.52
CA ALA A 151 5.90 -6.93 10.44
C ALA A 151 5.59 -7.37 11.88
N PRO A 152 5.64 -8.67 12.20
CA PRO A 152 5.26 -9.19 13.52
C PRO A 152 6.08 -8.60 14.68
N ALA A 153 7.32 -8.16 14.40
CA ALA A 153 8.15 -7.46 15.39
C ALA A 153 7.55 -6.13 15.89
N LEU A 154 6.65 -5.51 15.11
CA LEU A 154 5.93 -4.30 15.52
C LEU A 154 4.58 -4.59 16.19
N ALA A 155 4.07 -5.81 16.13
CA ALA A 155 2.74 -6.15 16.65
C ALA A 155 2.61 -5.91 18.16
N ALA A 156 3.70 -6.09 18.91
CA ALA A 156 3.75 -5.85 20.35
C ALA A 156 3.90 -4.36 20.73
N VAL A 157 4.10 -3.46 19.77
CA VAL A 157 4.34 -2.04 20.02
C VAL A 157 3.01 -1.29 20.03
N SER A 158 2.40 -1.21 21.21
CA SER A 158 1.07 -0.58 21.40
C SER A 158 1.12 0.90 21.76
N THR A 159 2.29 1.45 22.05
CA THR A 159 2.47 2.83 22.53
C THR A 159 3.58 3.50 21.76
N ALA A 160 3.32 4.71 21.29
CA ALA A 160 4.30 5.46 20.53
C ALA A 160 5.37 6.07 21.44
N ASP A 161 6.60 6.12 20.93
CA ASP A 161 7.73 6.78 21.56
C ASP A 161 8.05 8.10 20.82
N PRO A 162 7.70 9.27 21.38
CA PRO A 162 7.98 10.56 20.76
C PRO A 162 9.45 10.97 20.88
N GLU A 163 10.23 10.41 21.82
CA GLU A 163 11.55 10.92 22.19
C GLU A 163 12.48 11.12 20.97
N PRO A 164 12.59 10.18 20.02
CA PRO A 164 13.48 10.34 18.87
C PRO A 164 13.09 11.48 17.92
N PHE A 165 11.83 11.92 17.94
CA PHE A 165 11.31 12.99 17.09
C PHE A 165 10.85 14.23 17.86
N GLN A 166 11.03 14.28 19.18
CA GLN A 166 10.47 15.32 20.05
C GLN A 166 10.75 16.74 19.57
N GLU A 167 12.00 17.06 19.23
CA GLU A 167 12.39 18.39 18.71
C GLU A 167 11.59 18.79 17.46
N HIS A 168 11.35 17.82 16.56
CA HIS A 168 10.62 18.06 15.32
C HIS A 168 9.11 18.17 15.56
N LEU A 169 8.57 17.37 16.49
CA LEU A 169 7.17 17.45 16.91
C LEU A 169 6.89 18.81 17.56
N ASP A 170 7.76 19.27 18.45
CA ASP A 170 7.64 20.58 19.13
C ASP A 170 7.70 21.74 18.13
N ARG A 171 8.67 21.72 17.20
CA ARG A 171 8.78 22.73 16.13
C ARG A 171 7.57 22.74 15.20
N GLY A 172 6.87 21.61 15.12
CA GLY A 172 5.69 21.40 14.32
C GLY A 172 4.37 21.57 15.05
N ALA A 173 4.37 22.09 16.28
CA ALA A 173 3.14 22.26 17.07
C ALA A 173 2.02 22.92 16.26
N GLY A 174 0.80 22.38 16.39
CA GLY A 174 -0.38 22.80 15.64
C GLY A 174 -0.47 22.31 14.18
N LYS A 175 0.55 21.64 13.64
CA LYS A 175 0.46 20.93 12.36
C LYS A 175 -0.04 19.51 12.58
N LEU A 176 -0.59 18.89 11.53
CA LEU A 176 -0.98 17.47 11.49
C LEU A 176 0.17 16.53 11.08
N VAL A 177 1.15 17.08 10.37
CA VAL A 177 2.31 16.35 9.83
C VAL A 177 3.51 17.28 9.79
N VAL A 178 4.68 16.76 10.15
CA VAL A 178 5.97 17.43 10.02
C VAL A 178 6.85 16.69 9.03
N THR A 179 7.73 17.43 8.36
CA THR A 179 8.72 16.86 7.44
C THR A 179 10.11 17.41 7.76
N PHE A 180 11.11 16.53 7.78
CA PHE A 180 12.48 16.89 8.13
C PHE A 180 13.49 15.85 7.57
N PRO A 181 14.76 16.22 7.34
CA PRO A 181 15.79 15.25 6.98
C PRO A 181 16.11 14.33 8.17
N ASN A 182 16.45 13.07 7.92
CA ASN A 182 17.00 12.21 8.97
C ASN A 182 18.40 12.69 9.39
N LEU A 183 18.92 12.15 10.51
CA LEU A 183 20.25 12.51 11.04
C LEU A 183 21.40 12.39 10.01
N GLY A 184 21.32 11.39 9.12
CA GLY A 184 22.32 11.19 8.07
C GLY A 184 22.15 12.08 6.83
N GLY A 185 21.04 12.82 6.71
CA GLY A 185 20.70 13.63 5.55
C GLY A 185 20.40 12.86 4.27
N ASP A 186 20.36 11.53 4.32
CA ASP A 186 20.15 10.63 3.17
C ASP A 186 18.67 10.27 2.92
N ALA A 187 17.78 10.70 3.83
CA ALA A 187 16.34 10.51 3.76
C ALA A 187 15.55 11.74 4.21
N THR A 188 14.36 11.93 3.62
CA THR A 188 13.33 12.82 4.17
C THR A 188 12.33 11.98 4.96
N LEU A 189 12.05 12.39 6.20
CA LEU A 189 11.04 11.78 7.07
C LEU A 189 9.76 12.61 7.02
N ILE A 190 8.62 11.94 6.90
CA ILE A 190 7.28 12.50 7.01
C ILE A 190 6.61 11.84 8.21
N VAL A 191 6.23 12.64 9.19
CA VAL A 191 5.82 12.17 10.52
C VAL A 191 4.50 12.83 10.91
N PRO A 192 3.41 12.07 11.13
CA PRO A 192 2.17 12.63 11.65
C PRO A 192 2.35 13.03 13.11
N THR A 193 1.57 14.01 13.55
CA THR A 193 1.63 14.58 14.90
C THR A 193 0.33 14.34 15.65
N LYS A 194 0.43 14.34 16.98
CA LYS A 194 -0.75 14.36 17.87
C LYS A 194 -1.44 15.71 17.76
N LEU A 195 -2.77 15.71 17.67
CA LEU A 195 -3.58 16.92 17.80
C LEU A 195 -3.63 17.32 19.27
N GLU A 196 -3.52 18.61 19.59
CA GLU A 196 -3.67 19.11 20.97
C GLU A 196 -5.03 18.76 21.58
N THR A 197 -6.05 18.62 20.73
CA THR A 197 -7.43 18.27 21.12
C THR A 197 -7.64 16.76 21.27
N GLN A 198 -6.66 15.92 20.91
CA GLN A 198 -6.71 14.48 21.17
C GLN A 198 -6.39 14.24 22.65
N ALA A 199 -7.39 14.43 23.50
CA ALA A 199 -7.34 13.92 24.86
C ALA A 199 -7.37 12.39 24.80
N GLU A 200 -6.34 11.75 25.34
CA GLU A 200 -6.29 10.30 25.51
C GLU A 200 -7.42 9.90 26.47
N LYS A 201 -8.43 9.18 25.98
CA LYS A 201 -9.42 8.55 26.84
C LYS A 201 -8.90 7.20 27.28
N GLU A 202 -9.22 6.82 28.50
CA GLU A 202 -8.91 5.50 29.01
C GLU A 202 -9.52 4.44 28.09
N GLY A 203 -8.67 3.55 27.56
CA GLY A 203 -9.05 2.49 26.62
C GLY A 203 -8.91 2.83 25.13
N ASP A 204 -8.61 4.08 24.76
CA ASP A 204 -8.29 4.42 23.37
C ASP A 204 -6.95 3.78 22.95
N LYS A 205 -6.88 3.30 21.71
CA LYS A 205 -5.65 2.75 21.13
C LYS A 205 -4.80 3.87 20.57
N ASP A 206 -3.50 3.84 20.86
CA ASP A 206 -2.54 4.80 20.31
C ASP A 206 -2.39 4.59 18.79
N PRO A 207 -2.68 5.60 17.94
CA PRO A 207 -2.51 5.48 16.50
C PRO A 207 -1.06 5.69 16.04
N PHE A 208 -0.17 6.20 16.89
CA PHE A 208 1.15 6.62 16.43
C PHE A 208 2.27 5.57 16.42
N PRO A 209 2.23 4.37 17.03
CA PRO A 209 3.44 3.55 17.13
C PRO A 209 3.97 3.03 15.79
N HIS A 210 3.09 2.74 14.84
CA HIS A 210 3.44 2.25 13.50
C HIS A 210 2.28 2.44 12.51
N LEU A 211 2.55 2.32 11.19
CA LEU A 211 1.57 2.60 10.13
C LEU A 211 0.25 1.83 10.30
N ALA A 212 0.30 0.54 10.64
CA ALA A 212 -0.92 -0.27 10.81
C ALA A 212 -1.83 0.24 11.94
N ALA A 213 -1.27 0.76 13.04
CA ALA A 213 -2.05 1.40 14.10
C ALA A 213 -2.63 2.73 13.60
N PHE A 214 -1.82 3.51 12.87
CA PHE A 214 -2.22 4.81 12.34
C PHE A 214 -3.42 4.70 11.41
N VAL A 215 -3.38 3.81 10.41
CA VAL A 215 -4.50 3.65 9.47
C VAL A 215 -5.77 3.07 10.09
N ARG A 216 -5.67 2.49 11.30
CA ARG A 216 -6.82 1.91 12.02
C ARG A 216 -7.44 2.86 13.03
N TYR A 217 -6.64 3.73 13.66
CA TYR A 217 -7.07 4.49 14.84
C TYR A 217 -6.90 6.01 14.71
N ALA A 218 -6.15 6.51 13.72
CA ALA A 218 -6.03 7.95 13.51
C ALA A 218 -7.32 8.55 12.94
N THR A 219 -7.50 9.86 13.10
CA THR A 219 -8.64 10.55 12.50
C THR A 219 -8.50 10.62 10.98
N GLU A 220 -9.63 10.75 10.26
CA GLU A 220 -9.58 10.95 8.80
C GLU A 220 -8.73 12.17 8.41
N GLU A 221 -8.76 13.23 9.22
CA GLU A 221 -8.00 14.45 8.96
C GLU A 221 -6.48 14.17 9.02
N GLN A 222 -6.03 13.42 10.02
CA GLN A 222 -4.63 13.00 10.16
C GLN A 222 -4.21 12.06 9.01
N ILE A 223 -5.06 11.11 8.64
CA ILE A 223 -4.83 10.19 7.52
C ILE A 223 -4.68 10.96 6.20
N CYS A 224 -5.62 11.85 5.90
CA CYS A 224 -5.58 12.64 4.67
C CYS A 224 -4.36 13.56 4.64
N ALA A 225 -4.04 14.20 5.77
CA ALA A 225 -2.86 15.05 5.88
C ALA A 225 -1.56 14.26 5.68
N LEU A 226 -1.44 13.05 6.23
CA LEU A 226 -0.28 12.18 6.03
C LEU A 226 -0.10 11.85 4.54
N TRP A 227 -1.12 11.29 3.90
CA TRP A 227 -1.03 10.91 2.49
C TRP A 227 -0.79 12.09 1.57
N GLN A 228 -1.46 13.21 1.82
CA GLN A 228 -1.22 14.46 1.09
C GLN A 228 0.24 14.91 1.20
N THR A 229 0.80 14.86 2.41
CA THR A 229 2.19 15.26 2.65
C THR A 229 3.18 14.28 2.04
N VAL A 230 2.90 12.97 2.09
CA VAL A 230 3.68 11.94 1.40
C VAL A 230 3.71 12.20 -0.11
N GLY A 231 2.56 12.46 -0.74
CA GLY A 231 2.50 12.76 -2.16
C GLY A 231 3.31 14.01 -2.55
N LYS A 232 3.18 15.10 -1.77
CA LYS A 232 3.93 16.35 -2.01
C LYS A 232 5.44 16.14 -1.81
N ALA A 233 5.82 15.45 -0.75
CA ALA A 233 7.21 15.15 -0.46
C ALA A 233 7.83 14.23 -1.53
N ALA A 234 7.08 13.25 -2.02
CA ALA A 234 7.52 12.34 -3.07
C ALA A 234 7.75 13.08 -4.39
N GLU A 235 6.79 13.88 -4.85
CA GLU A 235 6.93 14.71 -6.05
C GLU A 235 8.16 15.61 -5.96
N ASN A 236 8.31 16.35 -4.85
CA ASN A 236 9.46 17.21 -4.63
C ASN A 236 10.76 16.40 -4.64
N ARG A 237 10.86 15.31 -3.88
CA ARG A 237 12.08 14.51 -3.78
C ARG A 237 12.48 13.91 -5.13
N ILE A 238 11.53 13.40 -5.90
CA ILE A 238 11.77 12.82 -7.22
C ILE A 238 12.29 13.89 -8.18
N ALA A 239 11.64 15.06 -8.23
CA ALA A 239 12.07 16.19 -9.07
C ALA A 239 13.51 16.63 -8.76
N HIS A 240 13.88 16.69 -7.46
CA HIS A 240 15.23 17.08 -7.05
C HIS A 240 16.28 15.98 -7.28
N SER A 241 15.88 14.70 -7.31
CA SER A 241 16.82 13.56 -7.44
C SER A 241 17.25 13.28 -8.88
N LYS A 242 16.70 13.99 -9.86
CA LYS A 242 17.03 13.87 -11.30
C LYS A 242 16.86 12.42 -11.80
N LYS A 243 17.98 11.75 -12.12
CA LYS A 243 18.02 10.36 -12.59
C LYS A 243 18.12 9.35 -11.45
N ASN A 244 18.42 9.80 -10.22
CA ASN A 244 18.59 8.92 -9.09
C ASN A 244 17.20 8.46 -8.58
N PRO A 245 17.01 7.16 -8.35
CA PRO A 245 15.79 6.64 -7.75
C PRO A 245 15.60 7.12 -6.31
N VAL A 246 14.33 7.18 -5.92
CA VAL A 246 13.85 7.43 -4.57
C VAL A 246 13.13 6.17 -4.09
N TRP A 247 13.43 5.76 -2.87
CA TRP A 247 12.76 4.66 -2.18
C TRP A 247 11.82 5.20 -1.11
N ILE A 248 10.58 4.74 -1.12
CA ILE A 248 9.51 5.20 -0.21
C ILE A 248 9.04 4.03 0.65
N SER A 249 9.22 4.12 1.97
CA SER A 249 8.80 3.06 2.88
C SER A 249 8.35 3.56 4.25
N THR A 250 7.69 2.70 5.04
CA THR A 250 7.34 2.97 6.45
C THR A 250 8.02 2.03 7.43
N SER A 251 9.24 1.58 7.13
CA SER A 251 10.04 0.84 8.11
C SER A 251 10.16 1.64 9.41
N GLY A 252 10.04 0.98 10.56
CA GLY A 252 9.91 1.63 11.87
C GLY A 252 10.50 0.86 13.05
N LEU A 253 11.36 -0.14 12.82
CA LEU A 253 11.89 -0.97 13.91
C LEU A 253 12.84 -0.23 14.88
N GLY A 254 13.36 0.93 14.48
CA GLY A 254 14.28 1.72 15.31
C GLY A 254 13.65 2.92 16.02
N VAL A 255 12.43 3.32 15.61
CA VAL A 255 11.68 4.44 16.20
C VAL A 255 10.21 4.10 16.15
N TYR A 256 9.59 3.93 17.33
CA TYR A 256 8.19 3.55 17.48
C TYR A 256 7.27 4.76 17.38
N TRP A 257 7.37 5.44 16.26
CA TRP A 257 6.48 6.52 15.87
C TRP A 257 6.26 6.42 14.37
N THR A 258 5.03 6.54 13.90
CA THR A 258 4.67 6.35 12.49
C THR A 258 5.45 7.33 11.64
N HIS A 259 6.17 6.83 10.63
CA HIS A 259 6.88 7.71 9.73
C HIS A 259 6.99 7.09 8.35
N VAL A 260 6.91 7.94 7.32
CA VAL A 260 7.26 7.58 5.96
C VAL A 260 8.64 8.13 5.66
N ARG A 261 9.47 7.32 5.03
CA ARG A 261 10.84 7.65 4.66
C ARG A 261 10.96 7.73 3.15
N LEU A 262 11.60 8.79 2.66
CA LEU A 262 12.00 8.98 1.27
C LEU A 262 13.53 8.93 1.21
N ASP A 263 14.06 7.71 1.08
CA ASP A 263 15.49 7.43 1.09
C ASP A 263 16.11 7.50 -0.31
N SER A 264 17.40 7.83 -0.36
CA SER A 264 18.24 7.77 -1.56
C SER A 264 18.76 6.37 -1.91
N ARG A 265 18.43 5.37 -1.10
CA ARG A 265 18.80 3.95 -1.24
C ARG A 265 17.72 3.09 -0.57
N PRO A 266 17.60 1.79 -0.89
CA PRO A 266 16.57 0.89 -0.31
C PRO A 266 16.91 0.47 1.12
N LYS A 267 17.18 1.44 2.01
CA LYS A 267 17.47 1.17 3.40
C LYS A 267 16.19 0.62 4.05
N TYR A 268 16.30 -0.52 4.71
CA TYR A 268 15.21 -1.20 5.42
C TYR A 268 14.09 -1.81 4.56
N TYR A 269 14.28 -1.90 3.24
CA TYR A 269 13.37 -2.67 2.42
C TYR A 269 13.45 -4.16 2.77
N THR A 270 12.31 -4.82 2.76
CA THR A 270 12.15 -6.23 3.02
C THR A 270 11.85 -6.96 1.73
N PHE A 271 11.02 -6.37 0.86
CA PHE A 271 10.66 -6.94 -0.42
C PHE A 271 11.82 -6.83 -1.42
N GLY A 272 12.47 -7.96 -1.68
CA GLY A 272 13.65 -8.07 -2.54
C GLY A 272 13.53 -7.38 -3.91
N PRO A 273 12.43 -7.59 -4.66
CA PRO A 273 12.24 -6.95 -5.96
C PRO A 273 12.31 -5.43 -5.96
N TYR A 274 11.97 -4.75 -4.85
CA TYR A 274 12.02 -3.28 -4.78
C TYR A 274 13.40 -2.75 -4.34
N LYS A 275 14.37 -3.61 -4.04
CA LYS A 275 15.75 -3.18 -3.73
C LYS A 275 16.56 -2.87 -4.98
N VAL A 276 16.15 -3.39 -6.14
CA VAL A 276 16.87 -3.24 -7.39
C VAL A 276 16.23 -2.12 -8.20
N PHE A 277 17.04 -1.17 -8.64
CA PHE A 277 16.66 -0.19 -9.65
C PHE A 277 17.46 -0.50 -10.91
N ASP A 278 16.82 -1.16 -11.89
CA ASP A 278 17.46 -1.55 -13.14
C ASP A 278 16.86 -0.79 -14.33
N PRO A 279 17.55 0.26 -14.83
CA PRO A 279 16.98 1.06 -15.87
C PRO A 279 16.95 0.46 -17.26
N PRO A 280 15.82 0.53 -18.01
CA PRO A 280 15.79 0.00 -19.36
C PRO A 280 16.79 0.80 -20.21
N GLY A 281 17.73 0.06 -20.81
CA GLY A 281 18.84 0.62 -21.58
C GLY A 281 20.18 0.73 -20.83
N GLY A 282 20.31 0.10 -19.65
CA GLY A 282 21.60 -0.20 -19.02
C GLY A 282 22.40 -1.27 -19.74
#